data_AF-A0A2V8TPA2-F1
#
_entry.id   AF-A0A2V8TPA2-F1
#
_cell.length_a   1.000
_cell.length_b   1.000
_cell.length_c   1.000
_cell.angle_alpha   90.00
_cell.angle_beta   90.00
_cell.angle_gamma   90.00
#
_symmetry.space_group_name_H-M   'P 1'
#
loop_
_entity.id
_entity.type
_entity.pdbx_description
1 polymer ?
#
loop_
_entity_poly.entity_id
_entity_poly.type
_entity_poly.pdbx_seq_one_letter_code
_entity_poly.pdbx_strand_id
1 'polypeptide(L)'
;MLPTRVRNVVRFLAMTPALDLNDLRELAATVRGRVCVRTSEEYDQARQVWNGMIDKRPLAIIAAVGVGDVRAAVKFAQARGLPVAVRGGGHNVAGNATCDDGIVIDLAQMKSVRVDPAARRARAEGGVLWREYDHETQDFGLASTGGAVSTTGIAGLTLGGGYGYIARMHGRCRDSRRRIGHGQRECSSRSVLGLTRRWGELRRRHILRVSTPSCAASS
;
A
#
# COMPACT_ATOMS: atom_id res chain seq x y z
N MET A 1 -21.06 -24.66 53.02
CA MET A 1 -19.61 -24.71 52.74
C MET A 1 -19.36 -24.25 51.31
N LEU A 2 -18.90 -23.01 51.14
CA LEU A 2 -18.41 -22.46 49.87
C LEU A 2 -16.88 -22.57 49.86
N PRO A 3 -16.23 -22.96 48.74
CA PRO A 3 -14.80 -22.72 48.64
C PRO A 3 -14.37 -21.90 47.41
N THR A 4 -13.50 -20.94 47.73
CA THR A 4 -12.33 -20.42 46.97
C THR A 4 -12.51 -19.53 45.75
N ARG A 5 -12.64 -18.23 46.08
CA ARG A 5 -12.02 -17.05 45.46
C ARG A 5 -10.88 -17.31 44.44
N VAL A 6 -11.03 -16.61 43.31
CA VAL A 6 -10.07 -15.67 42.70
C VAL A 6 -8.67 -16.23 42.44
N ARG A 7 -8.39 -16.58 41.18
CA ARG A 7 -7.05 -16.44 40.58
C ARG A 7 -7.16 -16.22 39.08
N ASN A 8 -6.57 -15.12 38.64
CA ASN A 8 -6.19 -14.78 37.27
C ASN A 8 -7.25 -14.17 36.34
N VAL A 9 -7.88 -13.11 36.82
CA VAL A 9 -8.15 -11.95 35.94
C VAL A 9 -6.85 -11.16 35.84
N VAL A 10 -5.86 -11.67 35.07
CA VAL A 10 -4.78 -10.80 34.59
C VAL A 10 -5.43 -9.96 33.51
N ARG A 11 -5.91 -8.82 33.96
CA ARG A 11 -6.25 -7.63 33.20
C ARG A 11 -5.11 -7.39 32.21
N PHE A 12 -5.25 -7.87 30.97
CA PHE A 12 -4.56 -7.26 29.83
C PHE A 12 -5.12 -5.85 29.74
N LEU A 13 -4.58 -4.93 30.54
CA LEU A 13 -4.54 -3.54 30.15
C LEU A 13 -3.73 -3.56 28.86
N ALA A 14 -4.42 -3.55 27.73
CA ALA A 14 -3.79 -3.22 26.46
C ALA A 14 -3.13 -1.86 26.69
N MET A 15 -1.81 -1.86 26.91
CA MET A 15 -1.02 -0.66 26.67
C MET A 15 -1.33 -0.28 25.23
N THR A 16 -2.01 0.84 25.06
CA THR A 16 -2.18 1.46 23.75
C THR A 16 -0.80 1.52 23.12
N PRO A 17 -0.58 0.95 21.93
CA PRO A 17 0.70 1.09 21.29
C PRO A 17 0.93 2.59 21.11
N ALA A 18 2.01 3.08 21.69
CA ALA A 18 2.38 4.48 21.68
C ALA A 18 3.77 4.59 21.09
N LEU A 19 3.94 5.56 20.20
CA LEU A 19 5.27 5.95 19.72
C LEU A 19 5.80 7.02 20.68
N ASP A 20 7.00 6.80 21.20
CA ASP A 20 7.69 7.82 21.97
C ASP A 20 8.48 8.80 21.06
N LEU A 21 9.11 9.80 21.66
CA LEU A 21 9.88 10.79 20.90
C LEU A 21 11.09 10.19 20.17
N ASN A 22 11.68 9.11 20.69
CA ASN A 22 12.82 8.45 20.05
C ASN A 22 12.36 7.64 18.85
N ASP A 23 11.23 6.95 18.97
CA ASP A 23 10.59 6.24 17.85
C ASP A 23 10.28 7.19 16.70
N LEU A 24 9.72 8.36 16.99
CA LEU A 24 9.39 9.36 15.98
C LEU A 24 10.65 9.94 15.32
N ARG A 25 11.72 10.16 16.09
CA ARG A 25 13.02 10.61 15.56
C ARG A 25 13.66 9.56 14.66
N GLU A 26 13.66 8.29 15.08
CA GLU A 26 14.16 7.18 14.26
C GLU A 26 13.38 7.07 12.95
N LEU A 27 12.05 7.12 13.02
CA LEU A 27 11.21 7.04 11.83
C LEU A 27 11.49 8.22 10.89
N ALA A 28 11.53 9.45 11.40
CA ALA A 28 11.83 10.63 10.62
C ALA A 28 13.24 10.62 10.01
N ALA A 29 14.23 10.04 10.69
CA ALA A 29 15.60 9.95 10.18
C ALA A 29 15.79 8.86 9.10
N THR A 30 14.89 7.86 9.05
CA THR A 30 15.02 6.71 8.13
C THR A 30 14.19 6.83 6.85
N VAL A 31 13.27 7.80 6.78
CA VAL A 31 12.47 8.09 5.59
C VAL A 31 12.88 9.45 4.99
N ARG A 32 12.74 9.60 3.66
CA ARG A 32 12.91 10.89 3.00
C ARG A 32 11.61 11.70 2.94
N GLY A 33 10.48 10.99 2.92
CA GLY A 33 9.15 11.56 2.97
C GLY A 33 8.80 12.19 4.32
N ARG A 34 7.67 12.90 4.36
CA ARG A 34 7.21 13.54 5.60
C ARG A 34 6.61 12.50 6.55
N VAL A 35 6.88 12.64 7.84
CA VAL A 35 6.18 11.92 8.92
C VAL A 35 5.23 12.90 9.60
N CYS A 36 3.93 12.62 9.51
CA CYS A 36 2.88 13.36 10.19
C CYS A 36 2.40 12.56 11.40
N VAL A 37 2.27 13.21 12.54
CA VAL A 37 1.91 12.59 13.83
C VAL A 37 0.71 13.31 14.43
N ARG A 38 0.13 12.79 15.51
CA ARG A 38 -1.09 13.35 16.13
C ARG A 38 -0.98 14.81 16.60
N THR A 39 0.24 15.28 16.86
CA THR A 39 0.51 16.66 17.24
C THR A 39 0.85 17.56 16.06
N SER A 40 0.94 17.02 14.84
CA SER A 40 1.12 17.81 13.62
C SER A 40 -0.15 18.59 13.30
N GLU A 41 -0.01 19.84 12.87
CA GLU A 41 -1.14 20.70 12.51
C GLU A 41 -1.98 20.09 11.37
N GLU A 42 -1.33 19.47 10.39
CA GLU A 42 -2.01 18.86 9.25
C GLU A 42 -2.66 17.49 9.55
N TYR A 43 -2.52 16.96 10.78
CA TYR A 43 -2.86 15.56 11.08
C TYR A 43 -4.32 15.20 10.79
N ASP A 44 -5.25 16.05 11.19
CA ASP A 44 -6.68 15.78 11.00
C ASP A 44 -7.09 15.80 9.52
N GLN A 45 -6.40 16.58 8.70
CA GLN A 45 -6.57 16.53 7.25
C GLN A 45 -5.87 15.29 6.67
N ALA A 46 -4.62 15.04 7.08
CA ALA A 46 -3.79 13.97 6.56
C ALA A 46 -4.36 12.58 6.82
N ARG A 47 -5.10 12.36 7.92
CA ARG A 47 -5.69 11.05 8.25
C ARG A 47 -6.99 10.72 7.51
N GLN A 48 -7.63 11.71 6.89
CA GLN A 48 -8.91 11.52 6.21
C GLN A 48 -8.77 10.54 5.03
N VAL A 49 -9.85 9.80 4.80
CA VAL A 49 -10.02 8.91 3.65
C VAL A 49 -11.32 9.28 2.93
N TRP A 50 -11.51 8.78 1.72
CA TRP A 50 -12.66 9.15 0.89
C TRP A 50 -14.02 8.88 1.57
N ASN A 51 -14.13 7.78 2.31
CA ASN A 51 -15.33 7.51 3.10
C ASN A 51 -15.30 8.33 4.39
N GLY A 52 -16.03 9.46 4.41
CA GLY A 52 -16.10 10.38 5.55
C GLY A 52 -16.71 9.79 6.83
N MET A 53 -17.31 8.60 6.78
CA MET A 53 -17.77 7.89 7.99
C MET A 53 -16.61 7.20 8.76
N ILE A 54 -15.42 7.12 8.18
CA ILE A 54 -14.27 6.45 8.79
C ILE A 54 -13.44 7.46 9.59
N ASP A 55 -13.53 7.40 10.93
CA ASP A 55 -12.80 8.27 11.86
C ASP A 55 -11.67 7.52 12.60
N LYS A 56 -10.73 6.92 11.86
CA LYS A 56 -9.58 6.24 12.48
C LYS A 56 -8.44 7.20 12.79
N ARG A 57 -7.67 6.87 13.83
CA ARG A 57 -6.56 7.69 14.34
C ARG A 57 -5.25 6.88 14.33
N PRO A 58 -4.42 6.99 13.28
CA PRO A 58 -3.09 6.37 13.29
C PRO A 58 -2.14 7.08 14.28
N LEU A 59 -1.07 6.40 14.70
CA LEU A 59 0.02 7.00 15.47
C LEU A 59 0.89 7.91 14.59
N ALA A 60 1.14 7.47 13.36
CA ALA A 60 1.91 8.22 12.37
C ALA A 60 1.43 7.94 10.93
N ILE A 61 1.61 8.92 10.07
CA ILE A 61 1.34 8.86 8.63
C ILE A 61 2.62 9.21 7.91
N ILE A 62 3.12 8.29 7.10
CA ILE A 62 4.36 8.43 6.34
C ILE A 62 3.98 8.75 4.89
N ALA A 63 4.20 9.99 4.46
CA ALA A 63 4.04 10.42 3.07
C ALA A 63 5.25 9.96 2.25
N ALA A 64 5.24 8.68 1.86
CA ALA A 64 6.35 8.04 1.18
C ALA A 64 6.60 8.66 -0.19
N VAL A 65 7.85 9.05 -0.47
CA VAL A 65 8.29 9.57 -1.78
C VAL A 65 9.02 8.52 -2.61
N GLY A 66 9.06 7.27 -2.15
CA GLY A 66 9.66 6.19 -2.90
C GLY A 66 9.74 4.88 -2.13
N VAL A 67 10.30 3.87 -2.79
CA VAL A 67 10.40 2.49 -2.26
C VAL A 67 11.26 2.41 -0.99
N GLY A 68 12.26 3.29 -0.84
CA GLY A 68 13.08 3.38 0.37
C GLY A 68 12.23 3.64 1.62
N ASP A 69 11.37 4.66 1.56
CA ASP A 69 10.49 5.04 2.66
C ASP A 69 9.49 3.94 3.00
N VAL A 70 8.91 3.29 1.98
CA VAL A 70 7.99 2.15 2.20
C VAL A 70 8.69 1.01 2.93
N ARG A 71 9.93 0.69 2.53
CA ARG A 71 10.73 -0.37 3.19
C ARG A 71 11.08 0.00 4.62
N ALA A 72 11.47 1.26 4.87
CA ALA A 72 11.79 1.75 6.20
C ALA A 72 10.56 1.70 7.12
N ALA A 73 9.42 2.23 6.67
CA ALA A 73 8.18 2.24 7.43
C ALA A 73 7.67 0.82 7.76
N VAL A 74 7.72 -0.12 6.81
CA VAL A 74 7.34 -1.53 7.06
C VAL A 74 8.25 -2.18 8.10
N LYS A 75 9.56 -1.96 8.01
CA LYS A 75 10.52 -2.50 8.99
C LYS A 75 10.29 -1.90 10.38
N PHE A 76 10.07 -0.59 10.44
CA PHE A 76 9.78 0.13 11.67
C PHE A 76 8.53 -0.42 12.37
N ALA A 77 7.43 -0.59 11.62
CA ALA A 77 6.20 -1.18 12.16
C ALA A 77 6.39 -2.63 12.60
N GLN A 78 7.11 -3.43 11.82
CA GLN A 78 7.39 -4.82 12.16
C GLN A 78 8.18 -4.93 13.48
N ALA A 79 9.21 -4.10 13.65
CA ALA A 79 10.03 -4.09 14.87
C ALA A 79 9.23 -3.73 16.13
N ARG A 80 8.15 -2.95 15.98
CA ARG A 80 7.32 -2.44 17.07
C ARG A 80 5.95 -3.13 17.19
N GLY A 81 5.67 -4.12 16.34
CA GLY A 81 4.38 -4.82 16.33
C GLY A 81 3.18 -3.94 15.96
N LEU A 82 3.39 -2.87 15.19
CA LEU A 82 2.34 -1.90 14.86
C LEU A 82 1.47 -2.37 13.68
N PRO A 83 0.14 -2.17 13.73
CA PRO A 83 -0.72 -2.30 12.56
C PRO A 83 -0.24 -1.37 11.43
N VAL A 84 -0.34 -1.84 10.20
CA VAL A 84 0.02 -1.06 9.00
C VAL A 84 -1.17 -0.97 8.07
N ALA A 85 -1.56 0.24 7.72
CA ALA A 85 -2.43 0.51 6.58
C ALA A 85 -1.60 1.09 5.43
N VAL A 86 -1.94 0.71 4.19
CA VAL A 86 -1.30 1.26 2.98
C VAL A 86 -2.34 2.04 2.20
N ARG A 87 -2.06 3.31 1.93
CA ARG A 87 -2.96 4.23 1.24
C ARG A 87 -2.40 4.59 -0.13
N GLY A 88 -3.14 4.23 -1.18
CA GLY A 88 -2.99 4.82 -2.51
C GLY A 88 -3.92 6.03 -2.63
N GLY A 89 -5.01 5.90 -3.41
CA GLY A 89 -6.02 6.96 -3.53
C GLY A 89 -7.09 7.01 -2.42
N GLY A 90 -6.98 6.23 -1.34
CA GLY A 90 -7.90 6.33 -0.19
C GLY A 90 -9.37 5.91 -0.41
N HIS A 91 -9.74 5.41 -1.59
CA HIS A 91 -11.12 5.10 -2.01
C HIS A 91 -11.73 3.80 -1.46
N ASN A 92 -11.12 3.15 -0.46
CA ASN A 92 -11.68 1.92 0.08
C ASN A 92 -12.91 2.20 0.96
N VAL A 93 -14.07 1.66 0.57
CA VAL A 93 -15.35 1.84 1.29
C VAL A 93 -15.26 1.34 2.74
N ALA A 94 -14.57 0.23 3.00
CA ALA A 94 -14.41 -0.35 4.34
C ALA A 94 -13.35 0.37 5.22
N GLY A 95 -12.72 1.44 4.73
CA GLY A 95 -11.74 2.19 5.51
C GLY A 95 -10.41 1.45 5.72
N ASN A 96 -10.02 0.56 4.82
CA ASN A 96 -8.74 -0.18 4.90
C ASN A 96 -7.51 0.67 4.51
N ALA A 97 -7.73 1.90 4.04
CA ALA A 97 -6.68 2.85 3.73
C ALA A 97 -6.19 3.64 4.96
N THR A 98 -6.70 3.31 6.16
CA THR A 98 -6.28 3.90 7.43
C THR A 98 -6.47 2.87 8.57
N CYS A 99 -5.90 3.15 9.74
CA CYS A 99 -5.93 2.28 10.91
C CYS A 99 -5.94 3.08 12.21
N ASP A 100 -6.41 2.46 13.29
CA ASP A 100 -6.25 2.97 14.65
C ASP A 100 -4.94 2.45 15.23
N ASP A 101 -4.26 3.32 15.96
CA ASP A 101 -3.10 3.01 16.80
C ASP A 101 -1.98 2.22 16.06
N GLY A 102 -1.86 2.46 14.76
CA GLY A 102 -0.83 1.90 13.89
C GLY A 102 -0.18 2.98 13.03
N ILE A 103 0.42 2.59 11.90
CA ILE A 103 0.97 3.54 10.94
C ILE A 103 0.27 3.45 9.58
N VAL A 104 0.14 4.60 8.93
CA VAL A 104 -0.32 4.69 7.53
C VAL A 104 0.89 4.95 6.65
N ILE A 105 1.13 4.07 5.67
CA ILE A 105 2.08 4.32 4.58
C ILE A 105 1.26 4.93 3.45
N ASP A 106 1.38 6.25 3.29
CA ASP A 106 0.71 7.00 2.25
C ASP A 106 1.61 7.11 1.01
N LEU A 107 1.12 6.53 -0.09
CA LEU A 107 1.81 6.48 -1.36
C LEU A 107 1.47 7.67 -2.25
N ALA A 108 0.64 8.62 -1.81
CA ALA A 108 0.14 9.71 -2.64
C ALA A 108 1.23 10.49 -3.39
N GLN A 109 2.46 10.58 -2.89
CA GLN A 109 3.57 11.27 -3.57
C GLN A 109 4.31 10.40 -4.61
N MET A 110 4.04 9.09 -4.66
CA MET A 110 4.60 8.17 -5.64
C MET A 110 3.75 8.15 -6.91
N LYS A 111 3.99 9.15 -7.78
CA LYS A 111 3.16 9.50 -8.95
C LYS A 111 3.74 9.13 -10.31
N SER A 112 4.89 8.45 -10.39
CA SER A 112 5.50 8.17 -11.70
C SER A 112 4.69 7.17 -12.53
N VAL A 113 4.47 7.49 -13.79
CA VAL A 113 4.00 6.60 -14.84
C VAL A 113 5.04 6.58 -15.96
N ARG A 114 5.39 5.40 -16.46
CA ARG A 114 6.27 5.23 -17.63
C ARG A 114 5.55 4.39 -18.65
N VAL A 115 5.39 4.92 -19.86
CA VAL A 115 4.73 4.23 -20.96
C VAL A 115 5.77 3.84 -22.01
N ASP A 116 5.74 2.56 -22.40
CA ASP A 116 6.45 2.01 -23.53
C ASP A 116 5.40 1.76 -24.64
N PRO A 117 5.30 2.66 -25.64
CA PRO A 117 4.29 2.55 -26.68
C PRO A 117 4.53 1.36 -27.61
N ALA A 118 5.80 1.02 -27.89
CA ALA A 118 6.15 -0.10 -28.75
C ALA A 118 5.76 -1.45 -28.11
N ALA A 119 6.04 -1.61 -26.82
CA ALA A 119 5.62 -2.78 -26.07
C ALA A 119 4.18 -2.71 -25.56
N ARG A 120 3.50 -1.58 -25.73
CA ARG A 120 2.16 -1.27 -25.19
C ARG A 120 2.05 -1.51 -23.68
N ARG A 121 3.06 -1.06 -22.93
CA ARG A 121 3.22 -1.29 -21.49
C ARG A 121 3.23 0.02 -20.72
N ALA A 122 2.50 0.07 -19.62
CA ALA A 122 2.61 1.15 -18.66
C ALA A 122 3.07 0.62 -17.29
N ARG A 123 4.06 1.29 -16.71
CA ARG A 123 4.55 1.06 -15.36
C ARG A 123 4.23 2.27 -14.51
N ALA A 124 3.28 2.11 -13.60
CA ALA A 124 2.83 3.17 -12.72
C ALA A 124 3.11 2.85 -11.24
N GLU A 125 3.37 3.90 -10.46
CA GLU A 125 3.60 3.82 -9.03
C GLU A 125 2.31 3.70 -8.20
N GLY A 126 2.45 3.35 -6.92
CA GLY A 126 1.31 2.99 -6.08
C GLY A 126 0.38 4.15 -5.70
N GLY A 127 0.85 5.39 -5.82
CA GLY A 127 0.09 6.61 -5.53
C GLY A 127 -0.70 7.17 -6.70
N VAL A 128 -0.48 6.65 -7.90
CA VAL A 128 -1.10 7.14 -9.12
C VAL A 128 -2.62 6.97 -9.05
N LEU A 129 -3.34 7.99 -9.49
CA LEU A 129 -4.79 8.01 -9.63
C LEU A 129 -5.18 7.70 -11.07
N TRP A 130 -6.42 7.25 -11.26
CA TRP A 130 -6.88 6.79 -12.57
C TRP A 130 -6.74 7.87 -13.65
N ARG A 131 -7.07 9.13 -13.35
CA ARG A 131 -6.88 10.24 -14.30
C ARG A 131 -5.42 10.47 -14.71
N GLU A 132 -4.49 10.28 -13.79
CA GLU A 132 -3.06 10.51 -14.04
C GLU A 132 -2.53 9.38 -14.93
N TYR A 133 -2.97 8.14 -14.66
CA TYR A 133 -2.67 7.00 -15.51
C TYR A 133 -3.24 7.18 -16.92
N ASP A 134 -4.53 7.53 -17.03
CA ASP A 134 -5.19 7.69 -18.31
C ASP A 134 -4.54 8.80 -19.13
N HIS A 135 -4.25 9.96 -18.52
CA HIS A 135 -3.53 11.07 -19.17
C HIS A 135 -2.24 10.59 -19.84
N GLU A 136 -1.37 9.93 -19.07
CA GLU A 136 -0.07 9.46 -19.55
C GLU A 136 -0.18 8.37 -20.62
N THR A 137 -1.19 7.49 -20.55
CA THR A 137 -1.35 6.45 -21.58
C THR A 137 -2.02 6.97 -22.86
N GLN A 138 -2.92 7.95 -22.75
CA GLN A 138 -3.65 8.51 -23.88
C GLN A 138 -2.76 9.32 -24.80
N ASP A 139 -1.67 9.91 -24.30
CA ASP A 139 -0.65 10.57 -25.12
C ASP A 139 -0.02 9.62 -26.17
N PHE A 140 -0.11 8.31 -25.93
CA PHE A 140 0.35 7.26 -26.85
C PHE A 140 -0.80 6.49 -27.51
N GLY A 141 -2.05 6.95 -27.38
CA GLY A 141 -3.25 6.25 -27.87
C GLY A 141 -3.50 4.91 -27.17
N LEU A 142 -3.00 4.75 -25.95
CA LEU A 142 -3.15 3.53 -25.14
C LEU A 142 -4.16 3.74 -24.02
N ALA A 143 -4.82 2.64 -23.64
CA ALA A 143 -5.68 2.56 -22.48
C ALA A 143 -5.62 1.16 -21.87
N SER A 144 -5.95 1.03 -20.59
CA SER A 144 -6.11 -0.26 -19.90
C SER A 144 -7.44 -0.27 -19.15
N THR A 145 -8.06 -1.45 -19.00
CA THR A 145 -9.23 -1.55 -18.13
C THR A 145 -8.87 -1.10 -16.73
N GLY A 146 -9.71 -0.27 -16.10
CA GLY A 146 -9.71 -0.06 -14.66
C GLY A 146 -10.86 0.80 -14.17
N GLY A 147 -10.57 1.92 -13.48
CA GLY A 147 -11.57 2.70 -12.75
C GLY A 147 -12.45 3.58 -13.63
N ALA A 148 -13.74 3.67 -13.29
CA ALA A 148 -14.63 4.68 -13.88
C ALA A 148 -14.50 6.07 -13.21
N VAL A 149 -13.94 6.11 -11.99
CA VAL A 149 -13.82 7.36 -11.20
C VAL A 149 -12.36 7.83 -11.18
N SER A 150 -12.12 8.99 -11.76
CA SER A 150 -10.83 9.66 -11.99
C SER A 150 -9.93 9.82 -10.77
N THR A 151 -10.50 9.91 -9.57
CA THR A 151 -9.76 10.06 -8.30
C THR A 151 -9.37 8.74 -7.67
N THR A 152 -9.82 7.60 -8.23
CA THR A 152 -9.52 6.28 -7.68
C THR A 152 -8.05 5.94 -7.85
N GLY A 153 -7.40 5.50 -6.77
CA GLY A 153 -6.01 5.04 -6.83
C GLY A 153 -5.86 3.73 -7.58
N ILE A 154 -4.90 3.66 -8.51
CA ILE A 154 -4.70 2.50 -9.38
C ILE A 154 -4.36 1.23 -8.57
N ALA A 155 -3.55 1.37 -7.52
CA ALA A 155 -3.02 0.21 -6.80
C ALA A 155 -4.14 -0.59 -6.12
N GLY A 156 -5.00 0.10 -5.38
CA GLY A 156 -6.13 -0.51 -4.68
C GLY A 156 -7.16 -1.10 -5.63
N LEU A 157 -7.53 -0.37 -6.68
CA LEU A 157 -8.52 -0.83 -7.66
C LEU A 157 -8.04 -2.07 -8.40
N THR A 158 -6.82 -2.06 -8.91
CA THR A 158 -6.29 -3.19 -9.67
C THR A 158 -6.03 -4.40 -8.76
N LEU A 159 -5.61 -4.22 -7.50
CA LEU A 159 -5.49 -5.32 -6.53
C LEU A 159 -6.86 -5.91 -6.14
N GLY A 160 -7.90 -5.08 -6.03
CA GLY A 160 -9.27 -5.52 -5.75
C GLY A 160 -9.96 -6.24 -6.91
N GLY A 161 -9.43 -6.13 -8.14
CA GLY A 161 -10.00 -6.72 -9.35
C GLY A 161 -10.17 -5.66 -10.43
N GLY A 162 -10.87 -4.57 -10.11
CA GLY A 162 -11.05 -3.38 -10.93
C GLY A 162 -11.94 -3.59 -12.15
N TYR A 163 -13.00 -2.78 -12.25
CA TYR A 163 -13.98 -2.82 -13.34
C TYR A 163 -14.38 -1.40 -13.72
N GLY A 164 -14.53 -1.14 -15.03
CA GLY A 164 -14.82 0.17 -15.59
C GLY A 164 -15.27 0.07 -17.04
N TYR A 165 -15.32 1.21 -17.73
CA TYR A 165 -16.02 1.36 -19.02
C TYR A 165 -15.62 0.33 -20.09
N ILE A 166 -14.33 0.01 -20.21
CA ILE A 166 -13.83 -0.92 -21.25
C ILE A 166 -13.71 -2.38 -20.78
N ALA A 167 -14.16 -2.69 -19.56
CA ALA A 167 -14.04 -4.03 -18.98
C ALA A 167 -14.85 -5.10 -19.74
N ARG A 168 -15.95 -4.71 -20.41
CA ARG A 168 -16.75 -5.62 -21.25
C ARG A 168 -16.00 -6.09 -22.50
N MET A 169 -15.05 -5.30 -23.00
CA MET A 169 -14.25 -5.63 -24.19
C MET A 169 -12.91 -6.26 -23.83
N HIS A 170 -12.32 -5.88 -22.68
CA HIS A 170 -10.93 -6.22 -22.36
C HIS A 170 -10.72 -6.95 -21.02
N GLY A 171 -11.78 -7.42 -20.36
CA GLY A 171 -11.68 -8.11 -19.06
C GLY A 171 -11.34 -7.15 -17.92
N ARG A 172 -11.12 -7.67 -16.71
CA ARG A 172 -10.89 -6.83 -15.51
C ARG A 172 -9.47 -6.28 -15.45
N CYS A 173 -9.30 -5.24 -14.63
CA CYS A 173 -8.01 -4.60 -14.36
C CYS A 173 -6.93 -5.59 -13.86
N ARG A 174 -7.33 -6.65 -13.14
CA ARG A 174 -6.42 -7.74 -12.71
C ARG A 174 -5.96 -8.64 -13.87
N ASP A 175 -6.80 -8.81 -14.89
CA ASP A 175 -6.52 -9.72 -16.01
C ASP A 175 -5.43 -9.18 -16.92
N SER A 176 -5.25 -7.85 -16.97
CA SER A 176 -4.11 -7.23 -17.66
C SER A 176 -2.76 -7.53 -17.01
N ARG A 177 -2.71 -8.08 -15.78
CA ARG A 177 -1.43 -8.37 -15.07
C ARG A 177 -0.78 -9.72 -15.44
N ARG A 178 -1.49 -10.66 -16.10
CA ARG A 178 -0.98 -12.00 -16.44
C ARG A 178 -1.78 -12.64 -17.60
N ARG A 179 -1.28 -12.61 -18.84
CA ARG A 179 -1.71 -13.59 -19.86
C ARG A 179 -0.59 -13.79 -20.91
N ILE A 180 0.23 -14.81 -20.68
CA ILE A 180 1.16 -15.37 -21.67
C ILE A 180 0.40 -16.48 -22.40
N GLY A 181 0.04 -16.26 -23.66
CA GLY A 181 -0.56 -17.28 -24.52
C GLY A 181 -1.24 -16.71 -25.76
N HIS A 182 -0.54 -16.83 -26.89
CA HIS A 182 -0.93 -16.56 -28.29
C HIS A 182 -1.63 -15.22 -28.59
N GLY A 183 -0.84 -14.28 -29.12
CA GLY A 183 -1.35 -13.34 -30.13
C GLY A 183 -1.50 -11.87 -29.75
N GLN A 184 -1.54 -11.48 -28.47
CA GLN A 184 -1.52 -10.06 -28.07
C GLN A 184 -0.68 -9.84 -26.80
N ARG A 185 0.23 -8.87 -26.85
CA ARG A 185 1.37 -8.71 -25.92
C ARG A 185 1.12 -7.59 -24.90
N GLU A 186 1.55 -7.87 -23.67
CA GLU A 186 1.00 -7.50 -22.34
C GLU A 186 1.39 -6.12 -21.76
N CYS A 187 0.66 -5.66 -20.72
CA CYS A 187 0.98 -4.54 -19.81
C CYS A 187 1.40 -5.07 -18.41
N SER A 188 2.58 -4.75 -17.86
CA SER A 188 2.99 -5.23 -16.52
C SER A 188 3.63 -4.15 -15.65
N SER A 189 3.10 -3.94 -14.44
CA SER A 189 3.73 -3.16 -13.37
C SER A 189 4.49 -4.11 -12.42
N ARG A 190 5.77 -3.85 -12.15
CA ARG A 190 6.61 -4.72 -11.29
C ARG A 190 7.42 -4.02 -10.17
N SER A 191 7.34 -2.71 -9.90
CA SER A 191 8.23 -2.10 -8.88
C SER A 191 7.78 -2.23 -7.43
N VAL A 192 6.47 -2.15 -7.13
CA VAL A 192 5.96 -2.07 -5.74
C VAL A 192 5.41 -3.42 -5.24
N LEU A 193 5.22 -4.36 -6.17
CA LEU A 193 4.43 -5.59 -5.99
C LEU A 193 5.20 -6.75 -5.34
N GLY A 194 6.53 -6.68 -5.24
CA GLY A 194 7.32 -7.75 -4.60
C GLY A 194 7.13 -7.82 -3.07
N LEU A 195 6.83 -6.68 -2.43
CA LEU A 195 6.71 -6.59 -0.97
C LEU A 195 5.30 -6.92 -0.47
N THR A 196 4.25 -6.57 -1.21
CA THR A 196 2.85 -6.86 -0.83
C THR A 196 2.41 -8.30 -1.11
N ARG A 197 3.03 -8.99 -2.09
CA ARG A 197 2.79 -10.42 -2.33
C ARG A 197 3.18 -11.28 -1.13
N ARG A 198 4.34 -10.96 -0.52
CA ARG A 198 4.85 -11.62 0.68
C ARG A 198 3.90 -11.45 1.89
N TRP A 199 3.18 -10.33 1.96
CA TRP A 199 2.19 -10.04 3.00
C TRP A 199 0.88 -10.83 2.86
N GLY A 200 0.41 -11.10 1.63
CA GLY A 200 -0.77 -11.94 1.39
C GLY A 200 -0.53 -13.43 1.69
N GLU A 201 0.70 -13.89 1.51
CA GLU A 201 1.12 -15.29 1.76
C GLU A 201 1.47 -15.56 3.24
N LEU A 202 1.98 -14.56 3.99
CA LEU A 202 2.35 -14.66 5.41
C LEU A 202 1.19 -14.97 6.38
N ARG A 203 -0.08 -14.93 5.92
CA ARG A 203 -1.24 -15.38 6.72
C ARG A 203 -1.46 -16.91 6.72
N ARG A 204 -0.69 -17.70 5.97
CA ARG A 204 -0.85 -19.17 5.94
C ARG A 204 0.49 -19.88 6.07
N ARG A 205 0.73 -20.39 7.28
CA ARG A 205 1.68 -21.46 7.68
C ARG A 205 3.14 -21.06 7.94
N HIS A 206 3.65 -21.67 9.01
CA HIS A 206 5.03 -21.71 9.47
C HIS A 206 6.03 -22.21 8.40
N ILE A 207 7.29 -21.79 8.58
CA ILE A 207 8.58 -22.37 8.14
C ILE A 207 9.43 -21.40 7.28
N LEU A 208 10.64 -21.14 7.78
CA LEU A 208 11.76 -20.45 7.14
C LEU A 208 12.26 -21.18 5.88
N ARG A 209 12.59 -20.42 4.82
CA ARG A 209 13.96 -20.34 4.26
C ARG A 209 14.05 -19.20 3.24
N VAL A 210 15.15 -18.43 3.31
CA VAL A 210 15.54 -17.42 2.32
C VAL A 210 16.74 -17.97 1.55
N SER A 211 16.69 -17.94 0.22
CA SER A 211 17.83 -18.16 -0.66
C SER A 211 18.15 -16.85 -1.41
N THR A 212 19.41 -16.45 -1.39
CA THR A 212 19.98 -15.34 -2.16
C THR A 212 20.70 -15.90 -3.40
N PRO A 213 20.58 -15.29 -4.60
CA PRO A 213 21.49 -15.62 -5.69
C PRO A 213 22.83 -14.91 -5.46
N SER A 214 23.90 -15.71 -5.48
CA SER A 214 25.29 -15.27 -5.55
C SER A 214 25.56 -14.50 -6.84
N CYS A 215 26.36 -13.43 -6.72
CA CYS A 215 27.04 -12.83 -7.86
C CYS A 215 27.95 -13.88 -8.52
N ALA A 216 27.72 -14.17 -9.80
CA ALA A 216 28.75 -14.68 -10.68
C ALA A 216 29.12 -13.53 -11.62
N ALA A 217 30.30 -12.98 -11.40
CA ALA A 217 31.03 -12.20 -12.38
C ALA A 217 31.74 -13.19 -13.32
N SER A 218 31.73 -12.91 -14.61
CA SER A 218 32.78 -13.35 -15.53
C SER A 218 32.74 -12.48 -16.78
N SER A 219 33.91 -11.86 -16.99
CA SER A 219 34.60 -11.45 -18.21
C SER A 219 33.93 -11.69 -19.55
#